data_AF-A0A821M7P4-F1
#
_entry.id   AF-A0A821M7P4-F1
#
_cell.length_a   1.000
_cell.length_b   1.000
_cell.length_c   1.000
_cell.angle_alpha   90.00
_cell.angle_beta   90.00
_cell.angle_gamma   90.00
#
_symmetry.space_group_name_H-M   'P 1'
#
loop_
_entity.id
_entity.type
_entity.pdbx_description
1 polymer ?
#
loop_
_entity_poly.entity_id
_entity_poly.type
_entity_poly.pdbx_seq_one_letter_code
_entity_poly.pdbx_strand_id
1 'polypeptide(L)'
;ELNLTNPSTFRDLSKPMGAQTIDNLLQFQKCFAEWDDPTGSTPAYHYGTYYSSAMIVASYLVRTEPFAQVFLRLQVNKTIKLLT
;
A
#
# COMPACT_ATOMS: atom_id res chain seq x y z
N GLU A 1 13.27 1.30 25.20
CA GLU A 1 13.93 2.34 24.38
C GLU A 1 14.29 1.72 23.03
N LEU A 2 14.31 2.50 21.94
CA LEU A 2 14.60 1.97 20.60
C LEU A 2 16.12 1.89 20.40
N ASN A 3 16.66 0.68 20.28
CA ASN A 3 18.10 0.49 20.08
C ASN A 3 18.48 0.55 18.59
N LEU A 4 19.08 1.68 18.18
CA LEU A 4 19.55 1.95 16.81
C LEU A 4 20.89 1.28 16.46
N THR A 5 21.56 0.60 17.39
CA THR A 5 22.78 -0.18 17.10
C THR A 5 22.47 -1.64 16.76
N ASN A 6 21.27 -2.11 17.08
CA ASN A 6 20.86 -3.48 16.80
C ASN A 6 20.36 -3.58 15.34
N PRO A 7 21.01 -4.38 14.47
CA PRO A 7 20.60 -4.55 13.09
C PRO A 7 19.20 -5.12 12.92
N SER A 8 18.68 -5.91 13.88
CA SER A 8 17.34 -6.48 13.79
C SER A 8 16.21 -5.47 14.00
N THR A 9 16.53 -4.27 14.51
CA THR A 9 15.59 -3.15 14.60
C THR A 9 15.28 -2.57 13.21
N PHE A 10 16.19 -2.75 12.26
CA PHE A 10 16.06 -2.19 10.93
C PHE A 10 15.38 -3.18 9.99
N ARG A 11 14.61 -2.60 9.07
CA ARG A 11 14.00 -3.35 7.98
C ARG A 11 15.06 -3.81 7.00
N ASP A 12 14.89 -5.00 6.44
CA ASP A 12 15.70 -5.51 5.34
C ASP A 12 15.34 -4.79 4.03
N LEU A 13 16.23 -3.90 3.59
CA LEU A 13 16.06 -3.10 2.38
C LEU A 13 16.32 -3.89 1.09
N SER A 14 16.89 -5.10 1.18
CA SER A 14 17.04 -5.98 0.01
C SER A 14 15.70 -6.60 -0.41
N LYS A 15 14.69 -6.54 0.46
CA LYS A 15 13.37 -7.15 0.25
C LYS A 15 12.26 -6.11 0.05
N PRO A 16 11.26 -6.39 -0.80
CA PRO A 16 10.06 -5.56 -0.89
C PRO A 16 9.27 -5.57 0.44
N MET A 17 8.33 -4.63 0.59
CA MET A 17 7.56 -4.50 1.85
C MET A 17 6.73 -5.76 2.13
N GLY A 18 6.16 -6.37 1.10
CA GLY A 18 5.37 -7.59 1.23
C GLY A 18 6.20 -8.86 1.49
N ALA A 19 7.53 -8.80 1.46
CA ALA A 19 8.40 -9.95 1.70
C ALA A 19 9.25 -9.81 2.97
N GLN A 20 8.91 -8.90 3.88
CA GLN A 20 9.67 -8.69 5.11
C GLN A 20 9.55 -9.87 6.08
N THR A 21 8.42 -10.58 6.05
CA THR A 21 8.19 -11.80 6.82
C THR A 21 8.05 -12.99 5.88
N ILE A 22 8.46 -14.16 6.35
CA ILE A 22 8.42 -15.40 5.57
C ILE A 22 6.96 -15.75 5.23
N ASP A 23 6.04 -15.60 6.17
CA ASP A 23 4.61 -15.92 5.94
C ASP A 23 4.00 -15.08 4.80
N ASN A 24 4.27 -13.77 4.78
CA ASN A 24 3.78 -12.90 3.71
C ASN A 24 4.41 -13.26 2.37
N LEU A 25 5.72 -13.55 2.34
CA LEU A 25 6.41 -13.99 1.13
C LEU A 25 5.75 -15.25 0.55
N LEU A 26 5.50 -16.26 1.40
CA LEU A 26 4.87 -17.51 0.98
C LEU A 26 3.45 -17.28 0.47
N GLN A 27 2.68 -16.40 1.12
CA GLN A 27 1.34 -16.05 0.66
C GLN A 27 1.37 -15.43 -0.75
N PHE A 28 2.25 -14.45 -1.00
CA PHE A 28 2.33 -13.81 -2.31
C PHE A 28 2.87 -14.75 -3.39
N GLN A 29 3.83 -15.62 -3.06
CA GLN A 29 4.30 -16.67 -3.97
C GLN A 29 3.20 -17.67 -4.32
N LYS A 30 2.40 -18.07 -3.33
CA LYS A 30 1.25 -18.96 -3.54
C LYS A 30 0.21 -18.32 -4.46
N CYS A 31 -0.18 -17.07 -4.19
CA CYS A 31 -1.13 -16.34 -5.06
C CYS A 31 -0.62 -16.18 -6.49
N PHE A 32 0.70 -15.99 -6.67
CA PHE A 32 1.30 -15.94 -8.00
C PHE A 32 1.29 -17.31 -8.70
N ALA A 33 1.61 -18.39 -7.97
CA ALA A 33 1.65 -19.74 -8.52
C ALA A 33 0.25 -20.31 -8.84
N GLU A 34 -0.74 -19.97 -8.03
CA GLU A 34 -2.14 -20.36 -8.20
C GLU A 34 -2.92 -19.36 -9.07
N TRP A 35 -2.23 -18.40 -9.71
CA TRP A 35 -2.86 -17.42 -10.57
C TRP A 35 -3.43 -18.09 -11.83
N ASP A 36 -4.76 -18.11 -11.91
CA ASP A 36 -5.50 -18.60 -13.06
C ASP A 36 -6.41 -17.48 -13.58
N ASP A 37 -5.99 -16.84 -14.68
CA ASP A 37 -6.82 -15.86 -15.39
C ASP A 37 -7.53 -16.58 -16.55
N PRO A 38 -8.86 -16.79 -16.47
CA PRO A 38 -9.62 -17.49 -17.50
C PRO A 38 -9.62 -16.76 -18.86
N THR A 39 -9.24 -15.48 -18.90
CA THR A 39 -9.14 -14.68 -20.12
C THR A 39 -7.72 -14.62 -20.70
N GLY A 40 -6.71 -15.03 -19.92
CA GLY A 40 -5.28 -14.94 -20.28
C GLY A 40 -4.79 -13.52 -20.58
N SER A 41 -5.55 -12.49 -20.22
CA SER A 41 -5.27 -11.10 -20.57
C SER A 41 -4.34 -10.42 -19.56
N THR A 42 -4.30 -10.94 -18.33
CA THR A 42 -3.54 -10.37 -17.23
C THR A 42 -2.43 -11.32 -16.79
N PRO A 43 -1.15 -10.93 -16.90
CA PRO A 43 -0.05 -11.74 -16.41
C PRO A 43 -0.11 -11.88 -14.88
N ALA A 44 0.39 -13.00 -14.36
CA ALA A 44 0.47 -13.22 -12.92
C ALA A 44 1.28 -12.11 -12.24
N TYR A 45 0.84 -11.69 -11.06
CA TYR A 45 1.49 -10.63 -10.28
C TYR A 45 1.53 -11.00 -8.79
N HIS A 46 2.58 -10.53 -8.10
CA HIS A 46 2.74 -10.76 -6.67
C HIS A 46 1.94 -9.75 -5.83
N TYR A 47 1.71 -8.54 -6.35
CA TYR A 47 1.05 -7.46 -5.62
C TYR A 47 -0.06 -6.86 -6.48
N GLY A 48 -1.32 -7.00 -6.03
CA GLY A 48 -2.46 -6.33 -6.65
C GLY A 48 -2.60 -4.85 -6.25
N THR A 49 -1.79 -4.39 -5.29
CA THR A 49 -1.79 -3.02 -4.80
C THR A 49 -0.41 -2.38 -4.98
N TYR A 50 -0.40 -1.10 -5.30
CA TYR A 50 0.83 -0.33 -5.47
C TYR A 50 1.31 0.25 -4.14
N TYR A 51 2.63 0.43 -4.00
CA TYR A 51 3.24 1.08 -2.83
C TYR A 51 2.87 2.56 -2.70
N SER A 52 2.49 3.20 -3.79
CA SER A 52 2.11 4.60 -3.83
C SER A 52 0.74 4.74 -4.50
N SER A 53 -0.15 5.45 -3.83
CA SER A 53 -1.40 5.91 -4.42
C SER A 53 -1.79 7.27 -3.81
N ALA A 54 -2.55 8.07 -4.55
CA ALA A 54 -3.03 9.36 -4.05
C ALA A 54 -3.83 9.19 -2.74
N MET A 55 -4.56 8.09 -2.60
CA MET A 55 -5.30 7.76 -1.39
C MET A 55 -4.37 7.47 -0.19
N ILE A 56 -3.30 6.70 -0.39
CA ILE A 56 -2.31 6.40 0.67
C ILE A 56 -1.64 7.68 1.17
N VAL A 57 -1.26 8.57 0.25
CA VAL A 57 -0.63 9.85 0.62
C VAL A 57 -1.61 10.77 1.35
N ALA A 58 -2.84 10.89 0.83
CA ALA A 58 -3.86 11.73 1.44
C ALA A 58 -4.28 11.23 2.84
N SER A 59 -4.36 9.90 3.04
CA SER A 59 -4.68 9.32 4.34
C SER A 59 -3.54 9.48 5.35
N TYR A 60 -2.29 9.31 4.92
CA TYR A 60 -1.12 9.53 5.76
C TYR A 60 -1.03 10.97 6.26
N LEU A 61 -1.32 11.94 5.39
CA LEU A 61 -1.25 13.37 5.65
C LEU A 61 -2.58 13.98 6.13
N VAL A 62 -3.56 13.18 6.53
CA VAL A 62 -4.93 13.65 6.84
C VAL A 62 -5.00 14.77 7.89
N ARG A 63 -4.02 14.87 8.79
CA ARG A 63 -3.98 15.93 9.83
C ARG A 63 -3.34 17.24 9.35
N THR A 64 -2.80 17.28 8.15
CA THR A 64 -2.15 18.46 7.56
C THR A 64 -3.03 19.04 6.45
N GLU A 65 -3.30 20.35 6.49
CA GLU A 65 -3.92 21.02 5.35
C GLU A 65 -2.90 21.16 4.21
N PRO A 66 -3.30 20.96 2.94
CA PRO A 66 -4.66 20.75 2.42
C PRO A 66 -5.10 19.27 2.29
N PHE A 67 -4.30 18.31 2.76
CA PHE A 67 -4.50 16.87 2.52
C PHE A 67 -5.76 16.31 3.19
N ALA A 68 -6.22 16.90 4.29
CA ALA A 68 -7.53 16.60 4.89
C ALA A 68 -8.68 16.75 3.87
N GLN A 69 -8.66 17.83 3.09
CA GLN A 69 -9.69 18.11 2.08
C GLN A 69 -9.57 17.15 0.89
N VAL A 70 -8.34 16.84 0.48
CA VAL A 70 -8.07 15.87 -0.59
C VAL A 70 -8.57 14.48 -0.19
N PHE A 71 -8.32 14.05 1.05
CA PHE A 71 -8.78 12.77 1.58
C PHE A 71 -10.31 12.68 1.58
N LEU A 72 -11.01 13.73 2.04
CA LEU A 72 -12.48 13.79 2.00
C LEU A 72 -13.03 13.70 0.57
N ARG A 73 -12.40 14.38 -0.40
CA ARG A 73 -12.78 14.32 -1.82
C ARG A 73 -12.56 12.95 -2.45
N LEU A 74 -11.52 12.23 -2.03
CA LEU A 74 -11.18 10.91 -2.56
C LEU A 74 -12.03 9.79 -1.92
N GLN A 75 -12.33 9.87 -0.62
CA GLN A 75 -13.08 8.83 0.09
C GLN A 75 -14.59 8.94 -0.11
N VAL A 76 -15.09 10.17 -0.13
CA VAL A 76 -16.49 10.46 -0.35
C VAL A 76 -16.55 11.13 -1.71
N ASN A 77 -17.19 10.52 -2.71
CA ASN A 77 -17.58 11.17 -3.97
C ASN A 77 -18.60 12.32 -3.73
N LYS A 78 -18.49 13.07 -2.62
CA LYS A 78 -19.17 14.32 -2.40
C LYS A 78 -18.30 15.40 -3.04
N THR A 79 -18.75 15.84 -4.21
CA THR A 79 -18.55 17.21 -4.67
C THR A 79 -19.00 18.14 -3.55
N ILE A 80 -18.09 18.53 -2.67
CA ILE A 80 -18.37 19.57 -1.68
C ILE A 80 -18.49 20.84 -2.52
N LYS A 81 -19.74 21.23 -2.81
CA LYS A 81 -20.11 22.63 -3.04
C LYS A 81 -19.63 23.42 -1.82
N LEU A 82 -18.37 23.85 -1.83
CA LEU A 82 -17.91 24.96 -1.00
C LEU A 82 -18.49 26.23 -1.64
N LEU A 83 -19.78 26.43 -1.44
CA LEU A 83 -20.48 27.71 -1.57
C LEU A 83 -21.44 27.82 -0.39
N THR A 84 -20.85 28.24 0.73
CA THR A 84 -21.41 29.18 1.72
C THR A 84 -20.23 29.71 2.52
#